data_AF-A0A1M6SWJ0-F1
#
_entry.id   AF-A0A1M6SWJ0-F1
#
_cell.length_a   1.000
_cell.length_b   1.000
_cell.length_c   1.000
_cell.angle_alpha   90.00
_cell.angle_beta   90.00
_cell.angle_gamma   90.00
#
_symmetry.space_group_name_H-M   'P 1'
#
loop_
_entity.id
_entity.type
_entity.pdbx_description
1 polymer ?
#
loop_
_entity_poly.entity_id
_entity_poly.type
_entity_poly.pdbx_seq_one_letter_code
_entity_poly.pdbx_strand_id
1 'polypeptide(L)'
;MKKKLPAILFLISTGFSVVVYQKVAAYSGHDLLGALAAIGFYMAVFALLCVLFNTKETEGETKSTWQELKELQEQAKKAAEKVAAEEEKQ
;
A
#
# COMPACT_ATOMS: atom_id res chain seq x y z
N MET A 1 -9.05 -15.38 3.23
CA MET A 1 -9.76 -14.24 2.62
C MET A 1 -9.76 -12.97 3.48
N LYS A 2 -9.80 -13.06 4.82
CA LYS A 2 -9.82 -11.88 5.74
C LYS A 2 -8.56 -10.98 5.67
N LYS A 3 -7.39 -11.53 5.30
CA LYS A 3 -6.12 -10.77 5.21
C LYS A 3 -6.06 -9.76 4.05
N LYS A 4 -6.84 -9.96 2.98
CA LYS A 4 -6.83 -9.08 1.78
C LYS A 4 -7.94 -8.02 1.77
N LEU A 5 -8.90 -8.12 2.70
CA LEU A 5 -10.05 -7.22 2.80
C LEU A 5 -9.65 -5.73 3.01
N PRO A 6 -8.71 -5.37 3.90
CA PRO A 6 -8.30 -3.97 4.05
C PRO A 6 -7.63 -3.42 2.80
N ALA A 7 -6.82 -4.22 2.09
CA ALA A 7 -6.17 -3.82 0.85
C ALA A 7 -7.18 -3.58 -0.30
N ILE A 8 -8.22 -4.42 -0.40
CA ILE A 8 -9.29 -4.25 -1.41
C ILE A 8 -10.12 -2.99 -1.10
N LEU A 9 -10.47 -2.75 0.17
CA LEU A 9 -11.18 -1.54 0.59
C LEU A 9 -10.36 -0.28 0.33
N PHE A 10 -9.05 -0.35 0.56
CA PHE A 10 -8.13 0.73 0.25
C PHE A 10 -8.06 1.03 -1.25
N LEU A 11 -7.96 -0.01 -2.08
CA LEU A 11 -7.99 0.12 -3.55
C LEU A 11 -9.27 0.80 -4.06
N ILE A 12 -10.43 0.42 -3.51
CA ILE A 12 -11.71 1.04 -3.85
C ILE A 12 -11.71 2.52 -3.41
N SER A 13 -11.17 2.83 -2.24
CA SER A 13 -11.04 4.20 -1.74
C SER A 13 -10.14 5.07 -2.63
N THR A 14 -9.09 4.52 -3.23
CA THR A 14 -8.24 5.25 -4.17
C THR A 14 -9.01 5.70 -5.41
N GLY A 15 -9.88 4.85 -5.97
CA GLY A 15 -10.77 5.24 -7.06
C GLY A 15 -11.79 6.31 -6.65
N PHE A 16 -12.30 6.21 -5.41
CA PHE A 16 -13.26 7.19 -4.88
C PHE A 16 -12.63 8.56 -4.57
N SER A 17 -11.35 8.58 -4.21
CA SER A 17 -10.56 9.80 -3.99
C SER A 17 -10.57 10.74 -5.21
N VAL A 18 -10.53 10.18 -6.42
CA VAL A 18 -10.60 10.96 -7.67
C VAL A 18 -11.96 11.65 -7.82
N VAL A 19 -13.04 11.01 -7.38
CA VAL A 19 -14.39 11.61 -7.38
C VAL A 19 -14.47 12.76 -6.38
N VAL A 20 -13.86 12.60 -5.20
CA VAL A 20 -13.76 13.66 -4.18
C VAL A 20 -12.96 14.84 -4.73
N TYR A 21 -11.82 14.58 -5.38
CA TYR A 21 -11.02 15.60 -6.06
C TYR A 21 -11.87 16.39 -7.07
N GLN A 22 -12.52 15.70 -8.01
CA GLN A 22 -13.35 16.31 -9.06
C GLN A 22 -14.49 17.15 -8.47
N LYS A 23 -15.18 16.62 -7.45
CA LYS A 23 -16.28 17.33 -6.79
C LYS A 23 -15.81 18.57 -6.05
N VAL A 24 -14.71 18.49 -5.31
CA VAL A 24 -14.20 19.62 -4.52
C VAL A 24 -13.58 20.68 -5.44
N ALA A 25 -12.79 20.29 -6.44
CA ALA A 25 -12.24 21.21 -7.43
C ALA A 25 -13.36 21.95 -8.18
N ALA A 26 -14.41 21.24 -8.60
CA ALA A 26 -15.57 21.86 -9.28
C ALA A 26 -16.37 22.81 -8.37
N TYR A 27 -16.47 22.52 -7.05
CA TYR A 27 -17.20 23.37 -6.12
C TYR A 27 -16.42 24.60 -5.66
N SER A 28 -15.10 24.47 -5.53
CA SER A 28 -14.24 25.52 -5.01
C SER A 28 -13.58 26.35 -6.10
N GLY A 29 -13.59 25.90 -7.36
CA GLY A 29 -12.94 26.58 -8.48
C GLY A 29 -11.41 26.58 -8.41
N HIS A 30 -10.83 25.87 -7.44
CA HIS A 30 -9.40 25.81 -7.18
C HIS A 30 -8.92 24.35 -7.11
N ASP A 31 -8.12 23.93 -8.09
CA ASP A 31 -7.56 22.58 -8.18
C ASP A 31 -6.72 22.19 -6.94
N LEU A 32 -6.00 23.16 -6.36
CA LEU A 32 -5.19 22.95 -5.15
C LEU A 32 -6.04 22.52 -3.95
N LEU A 33 -7.25 23.08 -3.83
CA LEU A 33 -8.17 22.74 -2.74
C LEU A 33 -8.78 21.35 -2.94
N GLY A 34 -9.03 20.97 -4.21
CA GLY A 34 -9.40 19.61 -4.59
C GLY A 34 -8.33 18.58 -4.23
N ALA A 35 -7.06 18.90 -4.49
CA ALA A 35 -5.94 18.02 -4.17
C ALA A 35 -5.78 17.82 -2.65
N LEU A 36 -5.87 18.89 -1.86
CA LEU A 36 -5.80 18.81 -0.39
C LEU A 36 -6.97 18.00 0.18
N ALA A 37 -8.18 18.17 -0.36
CA ALA A 37 -9.34 17.39 0.07
C ALA A 37 -9.19 15.90 -0.26
N ALA A 38 -8.64 15.56 -1.43
CA ALA A 38 -8.38 14.17 -1.82
C ALA A 38 -7.34 13.50 -0.91
N ILE A 39 -6.25 14.21 -0.59
CA ILE A 39 -5.23 13.74 0.36
C ILE A 39 -5.83 13.57 1.76
N GLY A 40 -6.61 14.55 2.23
CA GLY A 40 -7.28 14.49 3.52
C GLY A 40 -8.26 13.31 3.62
N PHE A 41 -9.05 13.09 2.58
CA PHE A 41 -9.97 11.95 2.48
C PHE A 41 -9.21 10.61 2.52
N TYR A 42 -8.11 10.51 1.78
CA TYR A 42 -7.26 9.31 1.77
C TYR A 42 -6.66 9.01 3.14
N MET A 43 -6.15 10.02 3.84
CA MET A 43 -5.63 9.87 5.21
C MET A 43 -6.73 9.48 6.21
N ALA A 44 -7.94 10.03 6.07
CA ALA A 44 -9.07 9.67 6.91
C ALA A 44 -9.49 8.21 6.71
N VAL A 45 -9.54 7.72 5.47
CA VAL A 45 -9.86 6.32 5.18
C VAL A 45 -8.76 5.39 5.68
N PHE A 46 -7.49 5.77 5.52
CA PHE A 46 -6.37 5.01 6.09
C PHE A 46 -6.49 4.90 7.62
N ALA A 47 -6.74 6.00 8.32
CA ALA A 47 -6.95 6.00 9.77
C ALA A 47 -8.15 5.14 10.17
N LEU A 48 -9.26 5.21 9.43
CA LEU A 48 -10.45 4.39 9.66
C LEU A 48 -10.14 2.90 9.49
N LEU A 49 -9.41 2.53 8.44
CA LEU A 49 -8.96 1.15 8.22
C LEU A 49 -8.02 0.69 9.33
N CYS A 50 -7.07 1.53 9.76
CA CYS A 50 -6.23 1.23 10.90
C CYS A 50 -7.07 0.97 12.16
N VAL A 51 -8.06 1.81 12.49
CA VAL A 51 -8.90 1.59 13.69
C VAL A 51 -9.77 0.33 13.57
N LEU A 52 -10.41 0.13 12.41
CA LEU A 52 -11.31 -1.00 12.17
C LEU A 52 -10.57 -2.35 12.07
N PHE A 53 -9.31 -2.35 11.64
CA PHE A 53 -8.52 -3.57 11.44
C PHE A 53 -7.38 -3.77 12.47
N ASN A 54 -6.91 -2.74 13.21
CA ASN A 54 -5.99 -2.92 14.36
C ASN A 54 -6.66 -3.63 15.54
N THR A 55 -7.99 -3.57 15.65
CA THR A 55 -8.71 -4.33 16.70
C THR A 55 -8.75 -5.84 16.44
N LYS A 56 -8.11 -6.32 15.37
CA LYS A 56 -7.93 -7.74 15.03
C LYS A 56 -6.46 -8.18 15.02
N GLU A 57 -5.63 -7.63 15.89
CA GLU A 57 -4.39 -8.30 16.26
C GLU A 57 -4.73 -9.52 17.12
N THR A 58 -5.04 -10.63 16.44
CA THR A 58 -4.83 -11.96 17.01
C THR A 58 -3.31 -12.14 17.09
N GLU A 59 -2.82 -12.26 18.32
CA GLU A 59 -1.49 -12.76 18.66
C GLU A 59 -1.14 -13.96 17.77
N GLY A 60 0.00 -13.87 17.07
CA GLY A 60 0.55 -15.03 16.36
C GLY A 60 1.16 -14.68 15.01
N GLU A 61 2.47 -14.47 15.01
CA GLU A 61 3.35 -14.54 13.84
C GLU A 61 3.19 -13.46 12.76
N THR A 62 3.44 -12.21 13.13
CA THR A 62 3.98 -11.22 12.18
C THR A 62 5.50 -11.31 12.23
N LYS A 63 6.10 -12.10 11.33
CA LYS A 63 7.49 -11.82 10.92
C LYS A 63 7.51 -10.35 10.51
N SER A 64 8.40 -9.58 11.11
CA SER A 64 8.50 -8.14 10.85
C SER A 64 8.71 -7.91 9.35
N THR A 65 8.05 -6.92 8.76
CA THR A 65 8.20 -6.56 7.33
C THR A 65 9.67 -6.40 6.91
N TRP A 66 10.52 -6.02 7.87
CA TRP A 66 11.97 -5.94 7.71
C TRP A 66 12.69 -7.28 7.52
N GLN A 67 12.15 -8.37 8.08
CA GLN A 67 12.65 -9.72 7.88
C GLN A 67 12.29 -10.25 6.49
N GLU A 68 11.05 -10.05 6.04
CA GLU A 68 10.63 -10.46 4.69
C GLU A 68 11.44 -9.74 3.59
N LEU A 69 11.71 -8.43 3.77
CA LEU A 69 12.55 -7.66 2.86
C LEU A 69 14.00 -8.17 2.80
N LYS A 70 14.58 -8.57 3.94
CA LYS A 70 15.93 -9.15 3.99
C LYS A 70 16.00 -10.52 3.32
N GLU A 71 15.00 -11.37 3.55
CA GLU A 71 14.93 -12.70 2.92
C GLU A 71 14.81 -12.57 1.39
N LEU A 72 13.99 -11.65 0.89
CA LEU A 72 13.87 -11.36 -0.54
C LEU A 72 15.16 -10.80 -1.15
N GLN A 73 15.85 -9.88 -0.45
CA GLN A 73 17.11 -9.32 -0.92
C GLN A 73 18.22 -10.38 -1.01
N GLU A 74 18.28 -11.30 -0.05
CA GLU A 74 19.27 -12.38 -0.05
C GLU A 74 18.97 -13.43 -1.14
N GLN A 75 17.70 -13.74 -1.39
CA GLN A 75 17.29 -14.58 -2.50
C GLN A 75 17.62 -13.94 -3.85
N ALA A 76 17.34 -12.64 -4.01
CA ALA A 76 17.67 -11.91 -5.23
C ALA A 76 19.18 -11.88 -5.48
N LYS A 77 20.00 -11.71 -4.43
CA LYS A 77 21.46 -11.76 -4.54
C LYS A 77 21.96 -13.15 -4.94
N LYS A 78 21.46 -14.21 -4.30
CA LYS A 78 21.81 -15.60 -4.63
C LYS A 78 21.38 -15.98 -6.05
N ALA A 79 20.23 -15.48 -6.51
CA ALA A 79 19.78 -15.66 -7.88
C ALA A 79 20.69 -14.93 -8.88
N ALA A 80 21.06 -13.68 -8.59
CA ALA A 80 21.99 -12.92 -9.43
C ALA A 80 23.38 -13.57 -9.51
N GLU A 81 23.92 -14.09 -8.41
CA GLU A 81 25.20 -14.82 -8.41
C GLU A 81 25.12 -16.13 -9.20
N LYS A 82 23.99 -16.84 -9.17
CA LYS A 82 23.77 -18.04 -9.99
C LYS A 82 23.66 -17.73 -11.47
N VAL A 83 22.95 -16.66 -11.83
CA VAL A 83 22.83 -16.21 -13.23
C VAL A 83 24.20 -15.77 -13.76
N ALA A 84 24.96 -15.00 -12.98
CA ALA A 84 26.32 -14.60 -13.36
C ALA A 84 27.28 -15.81 -13.51
N ALA A 85 27.17 -16.81 -12.64
CA ALA A 85 27.97 -18.03 -12.73
C ALA A 85 27.55 -18.98 -13.88
N GLU A 86 26.31 -18.89 -14.37
CA GLU A 86 25.85 -19.59 -15.57
C GLU A 86 26.26 -18.85 -16.85
N GLU A 87 26.29 -17.51 -16.85
CA GLU A 87 26.80 -16.71 -17.99
C GLU A 87 28.32 -16.83 -18.16
N GLU A 88 29.10 -16.97 -17.08
CA GLU A 88 30.57 -17.16 -17.15
C GLU A 88 31.00 -18.57 -17.60
N LYS A 89 30.06 -19.51 -17.70
CA LYS A 89 30.28 -20.89 -18.18
C LYS A 89 29.81 -21.15 -19.61
N GLN A 90 29.21 -20.17 -20.29
CA GLN A 90 28.93 -20.21 -21.73
C GLN A 90 30.09 -19.59 -22.52
#